data_AF-A0A7G1I5H7-F1
#
_entry.id   AF-A0A7G1I5H7-F1
#
_cell.length_a   1.000
_cell.length_b   1.000
_cell.length_c   1.000
_cell.angle_alpha   90.00
_cell.angle_beta   90.00
_cell.angle_gamma   90.00
#
_symmetry.space_group_name_H-M   'P 1'
#
loop_
_entity.id
_entity.type
_entity.pdbx_description
1 polymer ?
#
loop_
_entity_poly.entity_id
_entity_poly.type
_entity_poly.pdbx_seq_one_letter_code
_entity_poly.pdbx_strand_id
1 'polypeptide(L)'
;MAARRLVGADQIGLKIGKVIDKYKMAKHLHVTITDTTVTITRRHTQISAEAALDGIYVLRTSVPASDLASAAVINAYKNLANVERDFRSLKTDDLDLRPIHHRLEDRVRAHVLICMLAAYLTWHLRHALAPLTFTDENPLPATTPSHQRSDPPSRHQSSPQNHHRRPTAHPQLPRTAHPPSHTHPQPSPLRRHQNPVPMLTEATDTQTRAFQLLNTTIPLSLQ
;
A
#
# COMPACT_ATOMS: atom_id res chain seq x y z
N MET A 1 47.18 1.44 6.29
CA MET A 1 47.42 2.75 5.67
C MET A 1 46.89 3.82 6.61
N ALA A 2 47.76 4.66 7.17
CA ALA A 2 47.36 5.74 8.06
C ALA A 2 46.57 6.80 7.28
N ALA A 3 45.33 7.08 7.70
CA ALA A 3 44.52 8.11 7.07
C ALA A 3 45.16 9.49 7.33
N ARG A 4 45.65 10.14 6.27
CA ARG A 4 46.23 11.49 6.35
C ARG A 4 45.13 12.50 6.68
N ARG A 5 45.39 13.44 7.60
CA ARG A 5 44.45 14.51 7.96
C ARG A 5 44.13 15.35 6.73
N LEU A 6 42.84 15.56 6.47
CA LEU A 6 42.37 16.44 5.40
C LEU A 6 42.59 17.91 5.82
N VAL A 7 43.01 18.73 4.86
CA VAL A 7 43.27 20.17 5.05
C VAL A 7 42.54 20.93 3.94
N GLY A 8 41.95 22.07 4.29
CA GLY A 8 41.15 22.91 3.41
C GLY A 8 39.66 22.62 3.49
N ALA A 9 38.86 23.67 3.63
CA ALA A 9 37.41 23.55 3.81
C ALA A 9 36.73 22.78 2.67
N ASP A 10 37.24 22.91 1.43
CA ASP A 10 36.67 22.25 0.24
C ASP A 10 36.79 20.72 0.29
N GLN A 11 37.99 20.21 0.59
CA GLN A 11 38.24 18.77 0.62
C GLN A 11 37.53 18.10 1.79
N ILE A 12 37.43 18.82 2.91
CA ILE A 12 36.69 18.40 4.09
C ILE A 12 35.18 18.38 3.77
N GLY A 13 34.66 19.43 3.14
CA GLY A 13 33.28 19.55 2.69
C GLY A 13 32.86 18.43 1.73
N LEU A 14 33.67 18.12 0.73
CA LEU A 14 33.39 17.02 -0.22
C LEU A 14 33.27 15.66 0.48
N LYS A 15 34.11 15.38 1.48
CA LYS A 15 34.07 14.11 2.21
C LYS A 15 32.89 14.04 3.17
N ILE A 16 32.59 15.13 3.88
CA ILE A 16 31.43 15.21 4.76
C ILE A 16 30.13 15.12 3.94
N GLY A 17 30.05 15.82 2.82
CA GLY A 17 28.91 15.76 1.90
C GLY A 17 28.62 14.33 1.45
N LYS A 18 29.65 13.56 1.06
CA LYS A 18 29.50 12.13 0.71
C LYS A 18 28.92 11.29 1.86
N VAL A 19 29.34 11.54 3.09
CA VAL A 19 28.83 10.80 4.27
C VAL A 19 27.39 11.21 4.57
N ILE A 20 27.10 12.51 4.57
CA ILE A 20 25.76 13.03 4.79
C ILE A 20 24.78 12.50 3.74
N ASP A 21 25.18 12.50 2.46
CA ASP A 21 24.33 12.04 1.38
C ASP A 21 24.13 10.52 1.38
N LYS A 22 25.12 9.74 1.84
CA LYS A 22 24.98 8.29 2.04
C LYS A 22 23.88 7.97 3.06
N TYR A 23 23.79 8.72 4.16
CA TYR A 23 22.84 8.47 5.23
C TYR A 23 21.58 9.34 5.17
N LYS A 24 21.50 10.31 4.24
CA LYS A 24 20.39 11.27 4.11
C LYS A 24 20.08 12.06 5.38
N MET A 25 21.10 12.30 6.22
CA MET A 25 20.95 12.92 7.56
C MET A 25 21.19 14.44 7.59
N ALA A 26 21.26 15.10 6.42
CA ALA A 26 21.59 16.53 6.32
C ALA A 26 20.68 17.42 7.18
N LYS A 27 19.38 17.08 7.22
CA LYS A 27 18.37 17.81 7.98
C LYS A 27 18.61 17.81 9.50
N HIS A 28 19.33 16.84 10.07
CA HIS A 28 19.50 16.72 11.52
C HIS A 28 20.81 17.29 12.07
N LEU A 29 21.72 17.70 11.19
CA LEU A 29 23.07 18.10 11.56
C LEU A 29 23.29 19.57 11.20
N HIS A 30 23.89 20.30 12.13
CA HIS A 30 24.51 21.59 11.86
C HIS A 30 26.02 21.36 11.78
N VAL A 31 26.55 21.47 10.56
CA VAL A 31 27.97 21.24 10.28
C VAL A 31 28.62 22.58 9.98
N THR A 32 29.62 22.93 10.77
CA THR A 32 30.50 24.08 10.53
C THR A 32 31.86 23.55 10.12
N ILE A 33 32.31 23.93 8.93
CA ILE A 33 33.58 23.51 8.35
C ILE A 33 34.48 24.73 8.26
N THR A 34 35.69 24.62 8.80
CA THR A 34 36.79 25.56 8.58
C THR A 34 37.94 24.84 7.89
N ASP A 35 39.01 25.56 7.53
CA ASP A 35 40.15 24.97 6.81
C ASP A 35 40.88 23.86 7.56
N THR A 36 40.73 23.81 8.88
CA THR A 36 41.46 22.87 9.75
C THR A 36 40.56 22.09 10.70
N THR A 37 39.30 22.51 10.88
CA THR A 37 38.40 22.01 11.93
C THR A 37 37.00 21.75 11.38
N VAL A 38 36.36 20.73 11.93
CA VAL A 38 34.97 20.37 11.63
C VAL A 38 34.23 20.28 12.94
N THR A 39 33.15 21.05 13.06
CA THR A 39 32.25 20.97 14.20
C THR A 39 30.89 20.47 13.72
N ILE A 40 30.46 19.34 14.27
CA ILE A 40 29.15 18.74 13.98
C ILE A 40 28.32 18.82 15.25
N THR A 41 27.22 19.55 15.18
CA THR A 41 26.24 19.66 16.25
C THR A 41 24.91 19.08 15.79
N ARG A 42 24.19 18.43 16.70
CA ARG A 42 22.87 17.87 16.41
C ARG A 42 21.81 18.96 16.57
N ARG A 43 20.90 19.06 15.60
CA ARG A 43 19.72 19.92 15.72
C ARG A 43 18.66 19.21 16.55
N HIS A 44 18.85 19.22 17.87
CA HIS A 44 18.00 18.50 18.83
C HIS A 44 16.50 18.81 18.67
N THR A 45 16.15 20.06 18.33
CA THR A 45 14.76 20.47 18.09
C THR A 45 14.14 19.76 16.88
N GLN A 46 14.83 19.75 15.73
CA GLN A 46 14.37 19.05 14.51
C GLN A 46 14.34 17.54 14.69
N ILE A 47 15.34 16.97 15.38
CA ILE A 47 15.36 15.53 15.69
C ILE A 47 14.17 15.16 16.58
N SER A 48 13.87 15.95 17.60
CA SER A 48 12.74 15.67 18.51
C SER A 48 11.40 15.84 17.82
N ALA A 49 11.24 16.84 16.95
CA ALA A 49 10.03 17.04 16.16
C ALA A 49 9.79 15.90 15.17
N GLU A 50 10.84 15.40 14.52
CA GLU A 50 10.72 14.24 13.63
C GLU A 50 10.46 12.95 14.42
N ALA A 51 11.15 12.74 15.54
CA ALA A 51 10.92 11.60 16.41
C ALA A 51 9.49 11.56 17.00
N ALA A 52 8.85 12.72 17.19
CA ALA A 52 7.44 12.80 17.60
C ALA A 52 6.47 12.31 16.50
N LEU A 53 6.93 12.27 15.25
CA LEU A 53 6.19 11.76 14.09
C LEU A 53 6.60 10.33 13.73
N ASP A 54 7.60 9.74 14.39
CA ASP A 54 8.03 8.37 14.15
C ASP A 54 6.87 7.40 14.43
N GLY A 55 6.56 6.55 13.45
CA GLY A 55 5.42 5.63 13.53
C GLY A 55 4.05 6.27 13.22
N ILE A 56 4.01 7.57 12.91
CA ILE A 56 2.80 8.27 12.46
C ILE A 56 2.85 8.43 10.95
N TYR A 57 1.81 7.98 10.26
CA TYR A 57 1.66 8.20 8.83
C TYR A 57 1.12 9.61 8.57
N VAL A 58 1.97 10.51 8.07
CA VAL A 58 1.60 11.91 7.80
C VAL A 58 1.32 12.10 6.32
N LEU A 59 0.09 12.52 6.00
CA LEU A 59 -0.29 12.97 4.66
C LEU A 59 -0.13 14.48 4.55
N ARG A 60 0.67 14.94 3.58
CA ARG A 60 0.82 16.36 3.24
C ARG A 60 0.18 16.62 1.88
N THR A 61 -0.70 17.59 1.82
CA THR A 61 -1.34 18.05 0.58
C THR A 61 -1.10 19.55 0.39
N SER A 62 -1.05 20.00 -0.87
CA SER A 62 -1.03 21.42 -1.23
C SER A 62 -2.43 22.04 -1.25
N VAL A 63 -3.48 21.23 -1.11
CA VAL A 63 -4.87 21.68 -1.13
C VAL A 63 -5.22 22.34 0.22
N PRO A 64 -5.83 23.54 0.22
CA PRO A 64 -6.28 24.21 1.44
C PRO A 64 -7.30 23.38 2.24
N ALA A 65 -7.28 23.53 3.56
CA ALA A 65 -8.24 22.85 4.44
C ALA A 65 -9.70 23.30 4.23
N SER A 66 -9.92 24.50 3.66
CA SER A 66 -11.24 24.97 3.24
C SER A 66 -11.86 24.14 2.13
N ASP A 67 -11.02 23.57 1.27
CA ASP A 67 -11.44 22.91 0.03
C ASP A 67 -11.51 21.40 0.22
N LEU A 68 -10.64 20.84 1.08
CA LEU A 68 -10.58 19.41 1.33
C LEU A 68 -10.28 19.11 2.81
N ALA A 69 -11.30 18.60 3.51
CA ALA A 69 -11.16 18.16 4.89
C ALA A 69 -10.20 16.96 5.02
N SER A 70 -9.58 16.79 6.19
CA SER A 70 -8.55 15.76 6.42
C SER A 70 -9.03 14.33 6.12
N ALA A 71 -10.29 14.00 6.43
CA ALA A 71 -10.87 12.69 6.09
C ALA A 71 -10.93 12.46 4.58
N ALA A 72 -11.29 13.49 3.82
CA ALA A 72 -11.34 13.44 2.37
C ALA A 72 -9.94 13.34 1.75
N VAL A 73 -8.92 13.98 2.35
CA VAL A 73 -7.50 13.80 1.96
C VAL A 73 -7.07 12.34 2.13
N ILE A 74 -7.41 11.72 3.26
CA ILE A 74 -7.08 10.31 3.52
C ILE A 74 -7.78 9.40 2.50
N ASN A 75 -9.05 9.63 2.22
CA ASN A 75 -9.80 8.86 1.23
C ASN A 75 -9.21 9.03 -0.18
N ALA A 76 -8.90 10.25 -0.60
CA ALA A 76 -8.25 10.52 -1.87
C ALA A 76 -6.90 9.80 -1.99
N TYR A 77 -6.09 9.80 -0.92
CA TYR A 77 -4.84 9.05 -0.89
C TYR A 77 -5.06 7.54 -1.02
N LYS A 78 -6.02 6.97 -0.28
CA LYS A 78 -6.35 5.54 -0.36
C LYS A 78 -6.88 5.14 -1.74
N ASN A 79 -7.64 6.02 -2.39
CA ASN A 79 -8.16 5.79 -3.74
C ASN A 79 -7.06 5.68 -4.80
N LEU A 80 -5.81 6.05 -4.51
CA LEU A 80 -4.67 5.76 -5.38
C LEU A 80 -4.49 4.25 -5.63
N ALA A 81 -4.93 3.40 -4.69
CA ALA A 81 -4.96 1.95 -4.89
C ALA A 81 -5.84 1.53 -6.08
N ASN A 82 -6.90 2.30 -6.39
CA ASN A 82 -7.75 2.03 -7.56
C ASN A 82 -6.97 2.24 -8.85
N VAL A 83 -6.14 3.29 -8.90
CA VAL A 83 -5.26 3.55 -10.05
C VAL A 83 -4.26 2.40 -10.25
N GLU A 84 -3.66 1.88 -9.17
CA GLU A 84 -2.78 0.72 -9.26
C GLU A 84 -3.52 -0.53 -9.79
N ARG A 85 -4.75 -0.74 -9.32
CA ARG A 85 -5.61 -1.84 -9.80
C ARG A 85 -5.93 -1.71 -11.28
N ASP A 86 -6.25 -0.51 -11.75
CA ASP A 86 -6.52 -0.26 -13.17
C ASP A 86 -5.26 -0.49 -14.03
N PHE A 87 -4.10 -0.06 -13.55
CA PHE A 87 -2.82 -0.36 -14.21
C PHE A 87 -2.48 -1.85 -14.25
N ARG A 88 -2.91 -2.62 -13.24
CA ARG A 88 -2.73 -4.08 -13.21
C ARG A 88 -3.65 -4.76 -14.23
N SER A 89 -4.92 -4.38 -14.26
CA SER A 89 -5.91 -4.85 -15.24
C SER A 89 -5.46 -4.58 -16.69
N LEU A 90 -4.91 -3.38 -16.94
CA LEU A 90 -4.36 -3.02 -18.25
C LEU A 90 -3.16 -3.89 -18.67
N LYS A 91 -2.34 -4.33 -17.71
CA LYS A 91 -1.10 -5.06 -18.00
C LYS A 91 -1.28 -6.57 -18.09
N THR A 92 -2.18 -7.16 -17.32
CA THR A 92 -2.13 -8.60 -17.03
C THR A 92 -3.48 -9.30 -17.04
N ASP A 93 -4.58 -8.62 -16.73
CA ASP A 93 -5.86 -9.33 -16.51
C ASP A 93 -6.80 -9.22 -17.71
N ASP A 94 -7.06 -8.00 -18.19
CA ASP A 94 -8.14 -7.77 -19.16
C ASP A 94 -7.62 -7.42 -20.56
N LEU A 95 -6.47 -6.75 -20.64
CA LEU A 95 -6.07 -6.03 -21.85
C LEU A 95 -4.69 -6.40 -22.39
N ASP A 96 -4.01 -7.33 -21.72
CA ASP A 96 -2.83 -8.03 -22.24
C ASP A 96 -1.82 -7.11 -22.95
N LEU A 97 -1.46 -5.98 -22.33
CA LEU A 97 -0.40 -5.09 -22.85
C LEU A 97 0.93 -5.85 -23.10
N ARG A 98 1.11 -7.02 -22.47
CA ARG A 98 2.25 -7.91 -22.69
C ARG A 98 1.76 -9.32 -22.94
N PRO A 99 1.40 -9.62 -24.19
CA PRO A 99 2.30 -10.47 -24.98
C PRO A 99 2.66 -9.88 -26.35
N ILE A 100 2.20 -8.67 -26.69
CA ILE A 100 2.36 -8.09 -28.04
C ILE A 100 3.65 -7.27 -28.13
N HIS A 101 4.62 -7.79 -28.88
CA HIS A 101 5.93 -7.14 -29.08
C HIS A 101 5.93 -6.31 -30.38
N HIS A 102 5.77 -4.99 -30.25
CA HIS A 102 5.91 -4.06 -31.39
C HIS A 102 7.39 -3.68 -31.62
N ARG A 103 7.80 -3.60 -32.89
CA ARG A 103 9.17 -3.21 -33.30
C ARG A 103 9.30 -1.78 -33.83
N LEU A 104 8.18 -1.13 -34.15
CA LEU A 104 8.12 0.23 -34.68
C LEU A 104 7.50 1.14 -33.63
N GLU A 105 8.08 2.32 -33.44
CA GLU A 105 7.69 3.27 -32.41
C GLU A 105 6.20 3.67 -32.51
N ASP A 106 5.71 3.95 -33.71
CA ASP A 106 4.31 4.35 -33.91
C ASP A 106 3.33 3.24 -33.54
N ARG A 107 3.70 1.98 -33.74
CA ARG A 107 2.87 0.83 -33.34
C ARG A 107 2.83 0.67 -31.82
N VAL A 108 3.94 0.95 -31.14
CA VAL A 108 3.98 0.98 -29.66
C VAL A 108 3.03 2.06 -29.15
N ARG A 109 3.13 3.29 -29.68
CA ARG A 109 2.28 4.41 -29.27
C ARG A 109 0.80 4.12 -29.50
N ALA A 110 0.45 3.61 -30.69
CA ALA A 110 -0.92 3.27 -31.04
C ALA A 110 -1.50 2.17 -30.14
N HIS A 111 -0.72 1.13 -29.85
CA HIS A 111 -1.16 0.04 -28.97
C HIS A 111 -1.40 0.53 -27.54
N VAL A 112 -0.47 1.31 -26.97
CA VAL A 112 -0.64 1.90 -25.64
C VAL A 112 -1.89 2.79 -25.60
N LEU A 113 -2.15 3.59 -26.65
CA LEU A 113 -3.35 4.41 -26.74
C LEU A 113 -4.64 3.58 -26.73
N ILE A 114 -4.70 2.52 -27.53
CA ILE A 114 -5.85 1.61 -27.58
C ILE A 114 -6.06 0.94 -26.22
N CYS A 115 -4.98 0.50 -25.57
CA CYS A 115 -5.06 -0.08 -24.24
C CYS A 115 -5.56 0.93 -23.19
N MET A 116 -5.09 2.18 -23.23
CA MET A 116 -5.61 3.22 -22.34
C MET A 116 -7.10 3.50 -22.58
N LEU A 117 -7.54 3.52 -23.85
CA LEU A 117 -8.95 3.72 -24.20
C LEU A 117 -9.83 2.57 -23.71
N ALA A 118 -9.41 1.32 -23.93
CA ALA A 118 -10.18 0.18 -23.48
C ALA A 118 -10.20 0.06 -21.95
N ALA A 119 -9.11 0.41 -21.24
CA ALA A 119 -9.14 0.52 -19.78
C ALA A 119 -10.14 1.59 -19.29
N TYR A 120 -10.21 2.74 -19.96
CA TYR A 120 -11.21 3.78 -19.66
C TYR A 120 -12.64 3.30 -19.89
N LEU A 121 -12.90 2.56 -20.97
CA LEU A 121 -14.21 1.95 -21.24
C LEU A 121 -14.57 0.92 -20.17
N THR A 122 -13.63 0.04 -19.80
CA THR A 122 -13.84 -0.96 -18.74
C THR A 122 -14.15 -0.29 -17.39
N TRP A 123 -13.44 0.79 -17.05
CA TRP A 123 -13.72 1.58 -15.85
C TRP A 123 -15.14 2.14 -15.85
N HIS A 124 -15.56 2.77 -16.96
CA HIS A 124 -16.92 3.30 -17.13
C HIS A 124 -17.98 2.21 -17.05
N LEU A 125 -17.76 1.07 -17.70
CA LEU A 125 -18.67 -0.07 -17.65
C LEU A 125 -18.81 -0.60 -16.22
N ARG A 126 -17.70 -0.76 -15.50
CA ARG A 126 -17.72 -1.18 -14.08
C ARG A 126 -18.52 -0.21 -13.21
N HIS A 127 -18.41 1.10 -13.45
CA HIS A 127 -19.21 2.10 -12.74
C HIS A 127 -20.69 2.05 -13.12
N ALA A 128 -21.03 1.96 -14.40
CA ALA A 128 -22.41 1.90 -14.86
C ALA A 128 -23.13 0.61 -14.43
N LEU A 129 -22.39 -0.50 -14.35
CA LEU A 129 -22.90 -1.82 -13.99
C LEU A 129 -22.78 -2.11 -12.48
N ALA A 130 -22.20 -1.22 -11.68
CA ALA A 130 -22.01 -1.41 -10.25
C ALA A 130 -23.29 -1.84 -9.50
N PRO A 131 -24.48 -1.26 -9.79
CA PRO A 131 -25.75 -1.68 -9.17
C PRO A 131 -26.21 -3.09 -9.55
N LEU A 132 -25.72 -3.61 -10.67
CA LEU A 132 -26.01 -4.97 -11.11
C LEU A 132 -25.04 -5.98 -10.50
N THR A 133 -23.85 -5.54 -10.09
CA THR A 133 -22.79 -6.39 -9.55
C THR A 133 -22.65 -6.26 -8.03
N PHE A 134 -23.59 -5.58 -7.35
CA PHE A 134 -23.57 -5.33 -5.91
C PHE A 134 -22.25 -4.69 -5.44
N THR A 135 -21.59 -3.94 -6.33
CA THR A 135 -20.29 -3.31 -6.05
C THR A 135 -20.47 -1.92 -5.43
N ASP A 136 -21.67 -1.36 -5.59
CA ASP A 136 -22.16 -0.13 -4.99
C ASP A 136 -22.86 -0.35 -3.63
N GLU A 137 -23.02 -1.60 -3.20
CA GLU A 137 -23.54 -1.90 -1.86
C GLU A 137 -22.60 -1.27 -0.84
N ASN A 138 -23.06 -0.14 -0.30
CA ASN A 138 -22.36 0.66 0.67
C ASN A 138 -22.08 -0.25 1.88
N PRO A 139 -20.84 -0.73 2.09
CA PRO A 139 -20.54 -1.51 3.27
C PRO A 139 -20.91 -0.61 4.44
N LEU A 140 -21.71 -1.12 5.39
CA LEU A 140 -22.03 -0.37 6.60
C LEU A 140 -20.73 0.27 7.10
N PRO A 141 -20.70 1.61 7.30
CA PRO A 141 -19.47 2.28 7.68
C PRO A 141 -18.96 1.54 8.88
N ALA A 142 -17.78 0.94 8.75
CA ALA A 142 -17.28 0.01 9.75
C ALA A 142 -17.31 0.76 11.08
N THR A 143 -18.25 0.38 11.95
CA THR A 143 -18.39 0.93 13.30
C THR A 143 -17.25 0.44 14.20
N THR A 144 -16.15 0.00 13.60
CA THR A 144 -14.89 -0.19 14.29
C THR A 144 -14.51 1.21 14.77
N PRO A 145 -14.57 1.50 16.07
CA PRO A 145 -13.85 2.67 16.56
C PRO A 145 -12.43 2.48 16.06
N SER A 146 -11.98 3.37 15.16
CA SER A 146 -10.58 3.53 14.83
C SER A 146 -9.84 3.36 16.14
N HIS A 147 -9.05 2.28 16.29
CA HIS A 147 -8.43 1.87 17.54
C HIS A 147 -8.12 3.12 18.36
N GLN A 148 -8.93 3.38 19.39
CA GLN A 148 -8.61 4.44 20.32
C GLN A 148 -7.21 4.10 20.78
N ARG A 149 -6.31 5.03 20.54
CA ARG A 149 -4.90 4.96 20.91
C ARG A 149 -4.84 4.48 22.36
N SER A 150 -4.56 3.20 22.57
CA SER A 150 -4.05 2.75 23.85
C SER A 150 -2.74 3.50 24.04
N ASP A 151 -2.60 4.12 25.21
CA ASP A 151 -1.44 4.92 25.60
C ASP A 151 -0.12 4.26 25.19
N PRO A 152 0.91 5.06 24.82
CA PRO A 152 2.19 4.51 24.40
C PRO A 152 2.74 3.57 25.49
N PRO A 153 3.26 2.39 25.14
CA PRO A 153 3.84 1.49 26.13
C PRO A 153 4.97 2.20 26.86
N SER A 154 4.89 2.20 28.20
CA SER A 154 5.92 2.76 29.08
C SER A 154 7.28 2.16 28.73
N ARG A 155 8.26 3.05 28.56
CA ARG A 155 9.66 2.78 28.22
C ARG A 155 10.28 1.74 29.17
N HIS A 156 10.33 0.48 28.76
CA HIS A 156 11.15 -0.52 29.46
C HIS A 156 12.63 -0.16 29.29
N GLN A 157 13.28 0.17 30.40
CA GLN A 157 14.74 0.31 30.47
C GLN A 157 15.37 -1.07 30.27
N SER A 158 16.05 -1.28 29.16
CA SER A 158 16.87 -2.47 28.93
C SER A 158 18.25 -2.27 29.57
N SER A 159 18.51 -3.03 30.64
CA SER A 159 19.87 -3.18 31.22
C SER A 159 20.76 -4.02 30.30
N PRO A 160 22.08 -3.74 30.23
CA PRO A 160 22.99 -4.47 29.36
C PRO A 160 23.50 -5.74 30.08
N GLN A 161 23.23 -6.92 29.52
CA GLN A 161 23.99 -8.12 29.84
C GLN A 161 24.87 -8.53 28.66
N ASN A 162 26.15 -8.62 28.98
CA ASN A 162 27.28 -8.93 28.12
C ASN A 162 27.63 -10.41 28.35
N HIS A 163 27.68 -11.29 27.35
CA HIS A 163 28.52 -12.51 27.38
C HIS A 163 28.76 -13.12 25.98
N HIS A 164 29.89 -13.81 25.92
CA HIS A 164 30.77 -14.19 24.81
C HIS A 164 30.25 -15.04 23.63
N ARG A 165 30.97 -14.91 22.50
CA ARG A 165 30.98 -15.77 21.29
C ARG A 165 31.44 -17.21 21.60
N ARG A 166 30.71 -18.23 21.08
CA ARG A 166 31.18 -19.26 20.11
C ARG A 166 30.01 -20.22 19.69
N PRO A 167 30.16 -21.15 18.71
CA PRO A 167 29.36 -21.13 17.47
C PRO A 167 28.38 -22.31 17.25
N THR A 168 27.49 -22.10 16.28
CA THR A 168 26.72 -23.09 15.47
C THR A 168 25.89 -24.16 16.18
N ALA A 169 24.58 -23.94 16.22
CA ALA A 169 23.53 -24.94 15.98
C ALA A 169 22.22 -24.20 15.65
N HIS A 170 21.49 -24.65 14.63
CA HIS A 170 20.18 -24.11 14.25
C HIS A 170 19.18 -24.21 15.43
N PRO A 171 18.50 -23.12 15.83
CA PRO A 171 17.46 -23.23 16.84
C PRO A 171 16.12 -23.61 16.19
N GLN A 172 15.68 -24.84 16.46
CA GLN A 172 14.27 -25.24 16.40
C GLN A 172 13.46 -24.36 17.36
N LEU A 173 12.42 -23.70 16.85
CA LEU A 173 11.52 -22.89 17.68
C LEU A 173 10.55 -23.79 18.47
N PRO A 174 10.19 -23.41 19.71
CA PRO A 174 9.20 -24.11 20.52
C PRO A 174 7.80 -23.98 19.93
N ARG A 175 7.09 -25.11 19.87
CA ARG A 175 5.69 -25.23 19.46
C ARG A 175 4.81 -24.62 20.55
N THR A 176 4.43 -23.34 20.39
CA THR A 176 3.39 -22.70 21.21
C THR A 176 2.02 -23.02 20.63
N ALA A 177 1.09 -23.39 21.50
CA ALA A 177 -0.27 -23.78 21.18
C ALA A 177 -1.03 -22.62 20.53
N HIS A 178 -1.62 -22.87 19.36
CA HIS A 178 -2.59 -21.97 18.75
C HIS A 178 -3.98 -22.18 19.38
N PRO A 179 -4.75 -21.10 19.65
CA PRO A 179 -6.18 -21.19 19.95
C PRO A 179 -6.95 -21.72 18.72
N PRO A 180 -8.16 -22.30 18.91
CA PRO A 180 -8.82 -23.05 17.86
C PRO A 180 -9.21 -22.15 16.69
N SER A 181 -8.58 -22.40 15.55
CA SER A 181 -8.93 -21.86 14.25
C SER A 181 -10.36 -22.24 13.91
N HIS A 182 -11.19 -21.24 13.58
CA HIS A 182 -12.43 -21.46 12.86
C HIS A 182 -12.14 -22.30 11.61
N THR A 183 -12.93 -23.35 11.48
CA THR A 183 -12.78 -24.44 10.52
C THR A 183 -12.72 -23.91 9.10
N HIS A 184 -11.55 -24.01 8.49
CA HIS A 184 -11.37 -23.90 7.04
C HIS A 184 -12.09 -25.12 6.42
N PRO A 185 -13.15 -24.94 5.61
CA PRO A 185 -13.70 -26.08 4.89
C PRO A 185 -12.69 -26.46 3.81
N GLN A 186 -12.12 -27.65 3.93
CA GLN A 186 -11.44 -28.32 2.84
C GLN A 186 -12.42 -28.46 1.66
N PRO A 187 -12.02 -28.20 0.41
CA PRO A 187 -12.88 -28.49 -0.73
C PRO A 187 -13.03 -30.01 -0.83
N SER A 188 -14.14 -30.50 -0.29
CA SER A 188 -14.59 -31.86 -0.55
C SER A 188 -14.88 -31.98 -2.04
N PRO A 189 -14.53 -33.08 -2.72
CA PRO A 189 -14.90 -33.26 -4.12
C PRO A 189 -16.42 -33.12 -4.22
N LEU A 190 -16.88 -32.15 -5.01
CA LEU A 190 -18.29 -31.85 -5.24
C LEU A 190 -19.03 -33.12 -5.64
N ARG A 191 -19.64 -33.78 -4.66
CA ARG A 191 -20.67 -34.78 -4.90
C ARG A 191 -21.83 -34.00 -5.50
N ARG A 192 -21.98 -34.11 -6.82
CA ARG A 192 -23.02 -33.43 -7.62
C ARG A 192 -24.39 -33.73 -7.00
N HIS A 193 -24.84 -32.86 -6.11
CA HIS A 193 -26.15 -32.95 -5.50
C HIS A 193 -27.15 -32.50 -6.58
N GLN A 194 -28.03 -33.41 -7.00
CA GLN A 194 -29.08 -33.13 -8.00
C GLN A 194 -30.24 -32.29 -7.45
N ASN A 195 -30.10 -31.70 -6.25
CA ASN A 195 -31.14 -30.89 -5.63
C ASN A 195 -30.82 -29.40 -5.82
N PRO A 196 -31.70 -28.64 -6.50
CA PRO A 196 -31.53 -27.21 -6.67
C PRO A 196 -31.42 -26.52 -5.30
N VAL A 197 -30.41 -25.67 -5.12
CA VAL A 197 -30.29 -24.81 -3.93
C VAL A 197 -31.12 -23.54 -4.19
N PRO A 198 -32.10 -23.19 -3.33
CA PRO A 198 -32.89 -21.99 -3.50
C PRO A 198 -32.02 -20.74 -3.33
N MET A 199 -32.15 -19.76 -4.23
CA MET A 199 -31.44 -18.49 -4.14
C MET A 199 -32.04 -17.62 -3.03
N LEU A 200 -31.24 -17.22 -2.04
CA LEU A 200 -31.68 -16.46 -0.86
C LEU A 200 -31.68 -14.93 -1.09
N THR A 201 -31.19 -14.48 -2.23
CA THR A 201 -31.08 -13.07 -2.61
C THR A 201 -32.14 -12.71 -3.65
N GLU A 202 -32.89 -11.65 -3.38
CA GLU A 202 -33.83 -11.06 -4.36
C GLU A 202 -33.07 -10.15 -5.34
N ALA A 203 -33.48 -10.16 -6.61
CA ALA A 203 -32.88 -9.30 -7.62
C ALA A 203 -33.28 -7.84 -7.40
N THR A 204 -32.36 -6.91 -7.63
CA THR A 204 -32.65 -5.48 -7.53
C THR A 204 -33.57 -5.01 -8.67
N ASP A 205 -34.25 -3.87 -8.51
CA ASP A 205 -35.10 -3.29 -9.58
C ASP A 205 -34.33 -3.10 -10.90
N THR A 206 -33.06 -2.70 -10.80
CA THR A 206 -32.17 -2.51 -11.95
C THR A 206 -31.85 -3.84 -12.63
N GLN A 207 -31.58 -4.91 -11.87
CA GLN A 207 -31.40 -6.25 -12.42
C GLN A 207 -32.67 -6.74 -13.10
N THR A 208 -33.81 -6.58 -12.44
CA THR A 208 -35.11 -6.98 -12.98
C THR A 208 -35.40 -6.31 -14.32
N ARG A 209 -35.14 -5.00 -14.42
CA ARG A 209 -35.24 -4.26 -15.68
C ARG A 209 -34.24 -4.73 -16.74
N ALA A 210 -33.01 -5.07 -16.36
CA ALA A 210 -32.01 -5.57 -17.30
C ALA A 210 -32.42 -6.92 -17.92
N PHE A 211 -32.90 -7.87 -17.10
CA PHE A 211 -33.41 -9.16 -17.57
C PHE A 211 -34.63 -9.01 -18.48
N GLN A 212 -35.53 -8.07 -18.17
CA GLN A 212 -36.66 -7.72 -19.06
C GLN A 212 -36.18 -7.22 -20.43
N LEU A 213 -35.21 -6.31 -20.46
CA LEU A 213 -34.67 -5.78 -21.73
C LEU A 213 -33.94 -6.84 -22.56
N LEU A 214 -33.33 -7.83 -21.91
CA LEU A 214 -32.63 -8.94 -22.56
C LEU A 214 -33.57 -10.08 -22.98
N ASN A 215 -34.87 -10.00 -22.67
CA ASN A 215 -35.84 -11.09 -22.86
C ASN A 215 -35.40 -12.42 -22.22
N THR A 216 -34.78 -12.35 -21.04
CA THR A 216 -34.30 -13.52 -20.29
C THR A 216 -34.94 -13.57 -18.89
N THR A 217 -35.18 -14.78 -18.38
CA THR A 217 -35.70 -14.99 -17.01
C THR A 217 -34.57 -14.98 -15.98
N ILE A 218 -34.81 -14.34 -14.84
CA ILE A 218 -33.91 -14.35 -13.69
C ILE A 218 -33.85 -15.79 -13.14
N PRO A 219 -32.66 -16.42 -13.05
CA PRO A 219 -32.54 -17.78 -12.51
C PRO A 219 -32.84 -17.76 -11.00
N LEU A 220 -33.87 -18.48 -10.59
CA LEU A 220 -34.30 -18.60 -9.18
C LEU A 220 -33.63 -19.76 -8.44
N SER A 221 -32.80 -20.55 -9.14
CA SER A 221 -32.10 -21.71 -8.61
C SER A 221 -30.75 -21.93 -9.30
N LEU A 222 -29.72 -22.27 -8.53
CA LEU A 222 -28.44 -22.73 -9.06
C LEU A 222 -28.53 -24.24 -9.37
N GLN A 223 -28.13 -24.65 -10.58
CA GLN A 223 -28.05 -26.06 -11.02
C GLN A 223 -26.70 -26.69 -10.65
#